data_AF-A0A3L9JAD8-F1
#
_entry.id   AF-A0A3L9JAD8-F1
#
_cell.length_a   1.000
_cell.length_b   1.000
_cell.length_c   1.000
_cell.angle_alpha   90.00
_cell.angle_beta   90.00
_cell.angle_gamma   90.00
#
_symmetry.space_group_name_H-M   'P 1'
#
loop_
_entity.id
_entity.type
_entity.pdbx_description
1 polymer ?
#
loop_
_entity_poly.entity_id
_entity_poly.type
_entity_poly.pdbx_seq_one_letter_code
_entity_poly.pdbx_strand_id
1 'polypeptide(L)'
;MEHQRKLFQQRGYSEDLLPKTQSQRTWKTFNYFTLWMGSVHNVPNYVMVGGFFILGLSTFSIMLAIILSAFFIAAVMVLNGAAGSKYG
;
A
#
# COMPACT_ATOMS: atom_id res chain seq x y z
N MET A 1 -18.66 14.72 -10.26
CA MET A 1 -18.60 13.63 -9.24
C MET A 1 -19.99 13.19 -8.82
N GLU A 2 -20.88 14.07 -8.37
CA GLU A 2 -22.25 13.69 -7.95
C GLU A 2 -23.09 13.06 -9.06
N HIS A 3 -22.99 13.54 -10.30
CA HIS A 3 -23.68 12.92 -11.44
C HIS A 3 -23.24 11.46 -11.66
N GLN A 4 -21.94 11.17 -11.55
CA GLN A 4 -21.39 9.81 -11.68
C GLN A 4 -21.85 8.91 -10.52
N ARG A 5 -21.89 9.43 -9.29
CA ARG A 5 -22.42 8.70 -8.13
C ARG A 5 -23.90 8.30 -8.32
N LYS A 6 -24.74 9.24 -8.79
CA LYS A 6 -26.16 8.95 -9.09
C LYS A 6 -26.31 7.88 -10.16
N LEU A 7 -25.49 7.92 -11.22
CA LEU A 7 -25.50 6.89 -12.27
C LEU A 7 -25.13 5.50 -11.73
N PHE A 8 -24.11 5.38 -10.88
CA PHE A 8 -23.74 4.10 -10.26
C PHE A 8 -24.80 3.61 -9.28
N GLN A 9 -25.41 4.50 -8.50
CA GLN A 9 -26.51 4.14 -7.61
C GLN A 9 -27.73 3.62 -8.39
N GLN A 10 -28.06 4.24 -9.53
CA GLN A 10 -29.12 3.75 -10.44
C GLN A 10 -28.81 2.38 -11.05
N ARG A 11 -27.52 2.02 -11.20
CA ARG A 11 -27.07 0.69 -11.65
C ARG A 11 -27.08 -0.36 -10.53
N GLY A 12 -27.47 -0.01 -9.31
CA GLY A 12 -27.59 -0.93 -8.18
C GLY A 12 -26.32 -1.10 -7.34
N TYR A 13 -25.31 -0.24 -7.51
CA TYR A 13 -24.13 -0.28 -6.63
C TYR A 13 -24.47 0.23 -5.23
N SER A 14 -23.96 -0.44 -4.19
CA SER A 14 -24.10 -0.02 -2.79
C SER A 14 -23.31 1.26 -2.51
N GLU A 15 -23.72 2.02 -1.49
CA GLU A 15 -23.06 3.29 -1.11
C GLU A 15 -21.56 3.14 -0.83
N ASP A 16 -21.12 2.00 -0.28
CA ASP A 16 -19.71 1.74 0.05
C ASP A 16 -18.82 1.63 -1.19
N LEU A 17 -19.39 1.19 -2.32
CA LEU A 17 -18.70 1.02 -3.61
C LEU A 17 -18.74 2.28 -4.48
N LEU A 18 -19.51 3.30 -4.08
CA LEU A 18 -19.59 4.54 -4.86
C LEU A 18 -18.28 5.35 -4.75
N PRO A 19 -17.85 6.04 -5.83
CA PRO A 19 -16.64 6.86 -5.84
C PRO A 19 -16.62 7.86 -4.68
N LYS A 20 -15.50 7.94 -3.95
CA LYS A 20 -15.42 8.78 -2.74
C LYS A 20 -15.55 10.26 -3.10
N THR A 21 -16.30 11.01 -2.28
CA THR A 21 -16.36 12.47 -2.40
C THR A 21 -15.07 13.10 -1.90
N GLN A 22 -14.84 14.37 -2.25
CA GLN A 22 -13.63 15.06 -1.81
C GLN A 22 -13.52 15.17 -0.28
N SER A 23 -14.65 15.30 0.43
CA SER A 23 -14.68 15.31 1.90
C SER A 23 -14.39 13.94 2.53
N GLN A 24 -14.60 12.85 1.81
CA GLN A 24 -14.31 11.48 2.26
C GLN A 24 -12.83 11.09 2.06
N ARG A 25 -12.08 11.83 1.24
CA ARG A 25 -10.64 11.61 0.99
C ARG A 25 -9.79 12.21 2.11
N THR A 26 -9.87 11.63 3.31
CA THR A 26 -9.22 12.14 4.53
C THR A 26 -7.81 11.59 4.77
N TRP A 27 -7.40 10.55 4.02
CA TRP A 27 -6.13 9.88 4.20
C TRP A 27 -4.95 10.76 3.73
N LYS A 28 -4.13 11.17 4.71
CA LYS A 28 -2.82 11.81 4.51
C LYS A 28 -1.70 10.77 4.49
N THR A 29 -0.50 11.18 4.06
CA THR A 29 0.72 10.35 3.99
C THR A 29 1.01 9.55 5.26
N PHE A 30 0.79 10.14 6.44
CA PHE A 30 1.03 9.43 7.70
C PHE A 30 0.11 8.21 7.91
N ASN A 31 -1.15 8.25 7.44
CA ASN A 31 -2.06 7.10 7.54
C ASN A 31 -1.58 5.94 6.67
N TYR A 32 -1.04 6.25 5.49
CA TYR A 32 -0.42 5.23 4.65
C TYR A 32 0.83 4.68 5.34
N PHE A 33 1.70 5.53 5.89
CA PHE A 33 2.90 5.08 6.61
C PHE A 33 2.54 4.12 7.75
N THR A 34 1.58 4.47 8.62
CA THR A 34 1.19 3.60 9.74
C THR A 34 0.58 2.27 9.28
N LEU A 35 -0.24 2.29 8.24
CA LEU A 35 -0.78 1.07 7.63
C LEU A 35 0.34 0.15 7.11
N TRP A 36 1.35 0.73 6.46
CA TRP A 36 2.50 0.00 5.94
C TRP A 36 3.40 -0.59 7.02
N MET A 37 3.57 0.10 8.15
CA MET A 37 4.32 -0.46 9.28
C MET A 37 3.72 -1.79 9.75
N GLY A 38 2.38 -1.90 9.75
CA GLY A 38 1.69 -3.16 10.07
C GLY A 38 1.99 -4.29 9.09
N SER A 39 2.08 -4.02 7.78
CA SER A 39 2.40 -5.07 6.80
C SER A 39 3.87 -5.48 6.83
N VAL A 40 4.78 -4.54 7.12
CA VAL A 40 6.24 -4.80 7.20
C VAL A 40 6.59 -5.66 8.42
N HIS A 41 5.94 -5.43 9.57
CA HIS A 41 6.27 -6.09 10.84
C HIS A 41 5.45 -7.38 11.00
N ASN A 42 5.91 -8.45 10.37
CA ASN A 42 5.26 -9.77 10.43
C ASN A 42 6.28 -10.90 10.67
N VAL A 43 5.79 -12.04 11.16
CA VAL A 43 6.62 -13.21 11.51
C VAL A 43 7.46 -13.72 10.32
N PRO A 44 6.89 -13.95 9.12
CA PRO A 44 7.67 -14.37 7.96
C PRO A 44 8.88 -13.48 7.65
N ASN A 45 8.73 -12.15 7.73
CA ASN A 45 9.83 -11.21 7.47
C ASN A 45 10.97 -11.37 8.49
N TYR A 46 10.64 -11.52 9.77
CA TYR A 46 11.67 -11.75 10.80
C TYR A 46 12.37 -13.09 10.64
N VAL A 47 11.62 -14.14 10.31
CA VAL A 47 12.18 -15.48 10.03
C VAL A 47 13.10 -15.43 8.82
N MET A 48 12.73 -14.72 7.76
CA MET A 48 13.57 -14.54 6.58
C MET A 48 14.90 -13.85 6.93
N VAL A 49 14.87 -12.74 7.68
CA VAL A 49 16.08 -12.03 8.11
C VAL A 49 16.96 -12.92 9.01
N GLY A 50 16.35 -13.64 9.95
CA GLY A 50 17.06 -14.64 10.77
C GLY A 50 17.69 -15.75 9.92
N GLY A 51 16.97 -16.22 8.89
CA GLY A 51 17.47 -17.19 7.92
C GLY A 51 18.70 -16.69 7.16
N PHE A 52 18.70 -15.42 6.72
CA PHE A 52 19.88 -14.82 6.08
C PHE A 52 21.09 -14.76 7.01
N PHE A 53 20.90 -14.46 8.29
CA PHE A 53 21.99 -14.51 9.27
C PHE A 53 22.52 -15.93 9.47
N ILE A 54 21.65 -16.94 9.54
CA ILE A 54 22.04 -18.36 9.64
C ILE A 54 22.86 -18.79 8.41
N LEU A 55 22.50 -18.30 7.23
CA LEU A 55 23.23 -18.52 5.98
C LEU A 55 24.58 -17.74 5.92
N GLY A 56 24.91 -16.97 6.96
CA GLY A 56 26.19 -16.25 7.06
C GLY A 56 26.23 -14.93 6.29
N LEU A 57 25.08 -14.38 5.86
CA LEU A 57 25.06 -13.09 5.19
C LEU A 57 25.41 -11.96 6.18
N SER A 58 26.19 -10.99 5.69
CA SER A 58 26.54 -9.82 6.49
C SER A 58 25.31 -8.94 6.74
N THR A 59 25.25 -8.30 7.91
CA THR A 59 24.21 -7.33 8.26
C THR A 59 24.08 -6.24 7.21
N PHE A 60 25.20 -5.75 6.66
CA PHE A 60 25.20 -4.70 5.65
C PHE A 60 24.50 -5.15 4.37
N SER A 61 24.83 -6.35 3.86
CA SER A 61 24.20 -6.90 2.65
C SER A 61 22.69 -7.09 2.83
N ILE A 62 22.27 -7.59 4.00
CA ILE A 62 20.85 -7.80 4.32
C ILE A 62 20.12 -6.45 4.37
N MET A 63 20.67 -5.45 5.06
CA MET A 63 20.08 -4.11 5.13
C MET A 63 19.96 -3.46 3.75
N LEU A 64 21.00 -3.56 2.93
CA LEU A 64 20.99 -3.04 1.57
C LEU A 64 19.91 -3.71 0.72
N ALA A 65 19.79 -5.04 0.78
CA ALA A 65 18.78 -5.79 0.05
C ALA A 65 17.35 -5.39 0.47
N ILE A 66 17.11 -5.20 1.78
CA ILE A 66 15.80 -4.77 2.30
C ILE A 66 15.45 -3.37 1.79
N ILE A 67 16.40 -2.43 1.83
CA ILE A 67 16.18 -1.05 1.37
C ILE A 67 15.87 -1.04 -0.13
N LEU A 68 16.67 -1.73 -0.94
CA LEU A 68 16.45 -1.83 -2.39
C LEU A 68 15.10 -2.46 -2.74
N SER A 69 14.75 -3.53 -2.04
CA SER A 69 13.44 -4.19 -2.18
C SER A 69 12.29 -3.23 -1.84
N ALA A 70 12.40 -2.49 -0.74
CA ALA A 70 11.38 -1.53 -0.32
C ALA A 70 11.18 -0.41 -1.36
N PHE A 71 12.25 0.12 -1.95
CA PHE A 71 12.16 1.11 -3.03
C PHE A 71 11.48 0.53 -4.27
N PHE A 72 11.85 -0.68 -4.67
CA PHE A 72 11.26 -1.32 -5.85
C PHE A 72 9.77 -1.58 -5.66
N ILE A 73 9.37 -2.14 -4.52
CA ILE A 73 7.97 -2.36 -4.17
C ILE A 73 7.21 -1.02 -4.15
N ALA A 74 7.76 0.01 -3.48
CA ALA A 74 7.12 1.32 -3.41
C ALA A 74 6.88 1.91 -4.81
N ALA A 75 7.86 1.81 -5.71
CA ALA A 75 7.73 2.29 -7.08
C ALA A 75 6.60 1.58 -7.83
N VAL A 76 6.56 0.24 -7.79
CA VAL A 76 5.50 -0.56 -8.42
C VAL A 76 4.13 -0.22 -7.86
N MET A 77 4.02 -0.01 -6.54
CA MET A 77 2.76 0.30 -5.90
C MET A 77 2.25 1.70 -6.21
N VAL A 78 3.13 2.70 -6.30
CA VAL A 78 2.75 4.05 -6.74
C VAL A 78 2.23 4.02 -8.17
N LEU A 79 2.88 3.28 -9.06
CA LEU A 79 2.43 3.11 -10.45
C LEU A 79 1.07 2.41 -10.52
N ASN A 80 0.88 1.33 -9.75
CA ASN A 80 -0.38 0.60 -9.69
C ASN A 80 -1.51 1.46 -9.07
N GLY A 81 -1.19 2.23 -8.04
CA GLY A 81 -2.14 3.10 -7.32
C GLY A 81 -2.55 4.35 -8.09
N ALA A 82 -1.91 4.69 -9.21
CA ALA A 82 -2.20 5.91 -9.97
C ALA A 82 -3.65 6.00 -10.45
N ALA A 83 -4.20 4.88 -10.96
CA ALA A 83 -5.61 4.82 -11.38
C ALA A 83 -6.56 4.96 -10.18
N GLY A 84 -6.27 4.24 -9.08
CA GLY A 84 -7.06 4.31 -7.85
C GLY A 84 -7.08 5.71 -7.22
N SER A 85 -5.95 6.41 -7.21
CA SER A 85 -5.85 7.79 -6.71
C SER A 85 -6.62 8.80 -7.57
N LYS A 86 -6.58 8.63 -8.90
CA LYS A 86 -7.24 9.55 -9.83
C LYS A 86 -8.76 9.37 -9.89
N TYR A 87 -9.23 8.12 -9.85
CA TYR A 87 -10.64 7.78 -10.11
C TYR A 87 -11.42 7.30 -8.88
N GLY A 88 -10.73 6.98 -7.77
CA GLY A 88 -11.32 6.44 -6.53
C GLY A 88 -12.08 7.44 -5.67
#